data_AF-A0A7X5N5C9-F1
#
_entry.id   AF-A0A7X5N5C9-F1
#
_cell.length_a   1.000
_cell.length_b   1.000
_cell.length_c   1.000
_cell.angle_alpha   90.00
_cell.angle_beta   90.00
_cell.angle_gamma   90.00
#
_symmetry.space_group_name_H-M   'P 1'
#
loop_
_entity.id
_entity.type
_entity.pdbx_description
1 polymer ?
#
loop_
_entity_poly.entity_id
_entity_poly.type
_entity_poly.pdbx_seq_one_letter_code
_entity_poly.pdbx_strand_id
1 'polypeptide(L)' 'PDVTLIYESGPIGARPEVLPLSIGDGELAETADTVVSTPEIFRYWLQGGRVDVGFLGAAQIDRHANLNTTVIGPYDAP' A
#
# COMPACT_ATOMS: atom_id res chain seq x y z
N PRO A 1 20.62 -2.95 -2.26
CA PRO A 1 19.54 -2.41 -3.12
C PRO A 1 19.01 -1.13 -2.50
N ASP A 2 19.00 -0.04 -3.26
CA ASP A 2 18.60 1.28 -2.76
C ASP A 2 17.10 1.50 -3.02
N VAL A 3 16.26 0.74 -2.31
CA VAL A 3 14.79 0.89 -2.36
C VAL A 3 14.25 1.23 -0.98
N THR A 4 13.36 2.20 -0.91
CA THR A 4 12.65 2.57 0.32
C THR A 4 11.27 1.94 0.28
N LEU A 5 10.99 1.03 1.21
CA LEU A 5 9.66 0.44 1.34
C LEU A 5 8.74 1.43 2.05
N ILE A 6 7.55 1.65 1.49
CA ILE A 6 6.51 2.51 2.05
C ILE A 6 5.23 1.68 2.12
N TYR A 7 4.58 1.69 3.29
CA TYR A 7 3.32 0.98 3.53
C TYR A 7 2.19 1.98 3.77
N GLU A 8 0.98 1.66 3.29
CA GLU A 8 -0.17 2.58 3.35
C GLU A 8 -0.62 2.95 4.78
N SER A 9 -0.24 2.13 5.76
CA SER A 9 -0.47 2.35 7.18
C SER A 9 0.40 3.44 7.80
N GLY A 10 1.48 3.88 7.14
CA GLY A 10 2.38 4.92 7.68
C GLY A 10 3.90 4.64 7.69
N PRO A 11 4.38 3.38 7.83
CA PRO A 11 5.81 3.11 7.88
C PRO A 11 6.55 3.47 6.58
N ILE A 12 7.67 4.20 6.72
CA ILE A 12 8.56 4.60 5.63
C ILE A 12 9.97 4.10 5.93
N GLY A 13 10.58 3.43 4.95
CA GLY A 13 11.90 2.82 5.12
C GLY A 13 11.87 1.55 5.97
N ALA A 14 10.72 0.87 6.04
CA ALA A 14 10.57 -0.38 6.79
C ALA A 14 11.52 -1.45 6.24
N ARG A 15 12.13 -2.21 7.17
CA ARG A 15 13.14 -3.26 6.90
C ARG A 15 12.81 -4.48 7.75
N PRO A 16 11.64 -5.13 7.53
CA PRO A 16 11.19 -6.22 8.37
C PRO A 16 12.14 -7.43 8.27
N GLU A 17 12.45 -8.05 9.41
CA GLU A 17 13.28 -9.25 9.50
C GLU A 17 12.46 -10.53 9.28
N VAL A 18 11.16 -10.46 9.56
CA VAL A 18 10.18 -11.53 9.31
C VAL A 18 9.06 -11.06 8.39
N LEU A 19 8.37 -11.99 7.74
CA LEU A 19 7.23 -11.63 6.89
C LEU A 19 6.09 -11.06 7.76
N PRO A 20 5.68 -9.79 7.56
CA PRO A 20 4.60 -9.20 8.34
C PRO A 20 3.27 -9.86 8.01
N LEU A 21 2.40 -10.00 9.00
CA LEU A 21 1.07 -10.60 8.83
C LEU A 21 0.06 -9.61 8.23
N SER A 22 0.35 -8.31 8.32
CA SER A 22 -0.52 -7.22 7.90
C SER A 22 0.31 -5.96 7.61
N ILE A 23 -0.26 -5.01 6.86
CA ILE A 23 0.29 -3.66 6.74
C ILE A 23 0.35 -2.92 8.07
N GLY A 24 -0.49 -3.29 9.05
CA GLY A 24 -0.51 -2.71 10.39
C GLY A 24 0.32 -3.49 11.42
N ASP A 25 1.13 -4.44 10.97
CA ASP A 25 1.99 -5.23 11.85
C ASP A 25 3.07 -4.34 12.49
N GLY A 26 3.34 -4.56 13.78
CA GLY A 26 4.35 -3.81 14.55
C GLY A 26 5.74 -3.95 13.96
N GLU A 27 6.05 -5.10 13.37
CA GLU A 27 7.31 -5.38 12.66
C GLU A 27 7.65 -4.29 11.61
N LEU A 28 6.64 -3.78 10.92
CA LEU A 28 6.82 -2.73 9.90
C LEU A 28 7.11 -1.36 10.52
N ALA A 29 6.49 -1.06 11.67
CA ALA A 29 6.68 0.21 12.36
C ALA A 29 8.02 0.25 13.12
N GLU A 30 8.41 -0.86 13.77
CA GLU A 30 9.63 -0.96 14.57
C GLU A 30 10.90 -0.86 13.72
N THR A 31 10.86 -1.37 12.49
CA THR A 31 12.02 -1.37 11.58
C THR A 31 12.09 -0.15 10.66
N ALA A 32 11.05 0.69 10.65
CA ALA A 32 10.96 1.87 9.79
C ALA A 32 11.85 3.03 10.27
N ASP A 33 12.26 3.87 9.33
CA ASP A 33 12.96 5.12 9.65
C ASP A 33 12.01 6.14 10.31
N THR A 34 10.73 6.10 9.92
CA THR A 34 9.67 6.89 10.53
C THR A 34 8.29 6.28 10.28
N VAL A 35 7.32 6.66 11.10
CA VAL A 35 5.90 6.32 10.94
C VAL A 35 5.11 7.61 10.88
N VAL A 36 4.36 7.79 9.79
CA VAL A 36 3.51 8.96 9.59
C VAL A 36 2.04 8.58 9.58
N SER A 37 1.15 9.57 9.62
CA SER A 37 -0.28 9.33 9.54
C SER A 37 -0.70 8.83 8.15
N THR A 38 -1.73 7.99 8.07
CA THR A 38 -2.31 7.52 6.80
C THR A 38 -2.66 8.68 5.83
N PRO A 39 -3.27 9.80 6.27
CA PRO A 39 -3.52 10.93 5.37
C PRO A 39 -2.24 11.51 4.74
N GLU A 40 -1.11 11.48 5.44
CA GLU A 40 0.17 11.97 4.91
C GLU A 40 0.73 11.04 3.82
N ILE A 41 0.69 9.72 4.04
CA ILE A 41 1.08 8.74 3.01
C ILE A 41 0.31 9.01 1.71
N PHE A 42 -1.00 9.19 1.79
CA PHE A 42 -1.79 9.43 0.60
C PHE A 42 -1.58 10.81 0.00
N ARG A 43 -1.51 11.88 0.80
CA ARG A 43 -1.49 13.25 0.27
C ARG A 43 -0.10 13.74 -0.11
N TYR A 44 0.89 13.55 0.76
CA TYR A 44 2.23 14.10 0.57
C TYR A 44 3.11 13.14 -0.23
N TRP A 45 3.06 11.84 0.09
CA TRP A 45 3.91 10.83 -0.56
C TRP A 45 3.33 10.38 -1.90
N LEU A 46 2.15 9.76 -1.90
CA LEU A 46 1.54 9.20 -3.11
C LEU A 46 1.08 10.30 -4.09
N GLN A 47 0.13 11.14 -3.69
CA GLN A 47 -0.39 12.20 -4.57
C GLN A 47 0.63 13.30 -4.86
N GLY A 48 1.65 13.44 -4.01
CA GLY A 48 2.78 14.33 -4.26
C GLY A 48 3.81 13.77 -5.25
N GLY A 49 3.62 12.55 -5.78
CA GLY A 49 4.51 11.96 -6.79
C GLY A 49 5.87 11.50 -6.26
N ARG A 50 5.97 11.12 -4.98
CA ARG A 50 7.21 10.65 -4.33
C ARG A 50 7.31 9.12 -4.26
N VAL A 51 6.42 8.42 -4.95
CA VAL A 51 6.40 6.96 -5.03
C VAL A 51 6.61 6.57 -6.49
N ASP A 52 7.67 5.81 -6.77
CA ASP A 52 8.03 5.41 -8.12
C ASP A 52 7.20 4.22 -8.62
N VAL A 53 6.94 3.24 -7.75
CA VAL A 53 6.25 1.99 -8.08
C VAL A 53 5.33 1.60 -6.93
N GLY A 54 4.12 1.15 -7.27
CA GLY A 54 3.15 0.61 -6.32
C GLY A 54 2.62 -0.76 -6.75
N PHE A 55 2.24 -1.59 -5.78
CA PHE A 55 1.60 -2.88 -6.00
C PHE A 55 0.14 -2.79 -5.59
N LEU A 56 -0.76 -3.23 -6.45
CA LEU A 56 -2.20 -3.30 -6.19
C LEU A 56 -2.72 -4.71 -6.49
N GLY A 57 -3.59 -5.22 -5.62
CA GLY A 57 -4.34 -6.45 -5.86
C GLY A 57 -5.73 -6.15 -6.43
N ALA A 58 -6.29 -7.08 -7.20
CA ALA A 58 -7.66 -6.97 -7.73
C ALA A 58 -8.31 -8.35 -7.93
N ALA A 59 -9.64 -8.40 -7.86
CA ALA A 59 -10.40 -9.60 -8.17
C ALA A 59 -10.57 -9.80 -9.68
N GLN A 60 -10.68 -8.70 -10.44
CA GLN A 60 -10.75 -8.72 -11.90
C GLN A 60 -9.88 -7.61 -12.50
N ILE A 61 -9.34 -7.87 -13.69
CA ILE A 61 -8.59 -6.93 -14.53
C ILE A 61 -9.02 -7.11 -15.99
N ASP A 62 -9.17 -6.01 -16.73
CA ASP A 62 -9.48 -6.05 -18.16
C ASP A 62 -8.27 -5.74 -19.06
N ARG A 63 -8.46 -5.78 -20.38
CA ARG A 63 -7.38 -5.50 -21.36
C ARG A 63 -6.84 -4.07 -21.35
N HIS A 64 -7.52 -3.15 -20.65
CA HIS A 64 -7.14 -1.76 -20.48
C HIS A 64 -6.55 -1.48 -19.08
N ALA A 65 -6.35 -2.52 -18.28
CA ALA A 65 -5.85 -2.46 -16.90
C ALA A 65 -6.79 -1.74 -15.92
N ASN A 66 -8.10 -1.67 -16.21
CA ASN A 66 -9.07 -1.28 -15.19
C ASN A 66 -9.15 -2.39 -14.13
N LEU A 67 -9.22 -2.01 -12.86
CA LEU A 67 -9.24 -2.94 -11.73
C LEU A 67 -10.61 -2.93 -11.05
N ASN A 68 -11.10 -4.12 -10.71
CA ASN A 68 -12.25 -4.29 -9.81
C ASN A 68 -11.79 -4.99 -8.52
N THR A 69 -11.94 -4.28 -7.41
CA THR A 69 -11.63 -4.76 -6.05
C THR A 69 -12.87 -4.83 -5.17
N THR A 70 -14.06 -4.54 -5.72
CA THR A 70 -15.25 -4.24 -4.92
C THR A 70 -16.31 -5.34 -4.99
N VAL A 71 -16.92 -5.62 -6.15
CA VAL A 71 -18.03 -6.58 -6.30
C VAL A 71 -17.94 -7.31 -7.64
N ILE A 72 -18.16 -8.64 -7.66
CA ILE A 72 -18.36 -9.40 -8.90
C ILE A 72 -19.86 -9.57 -9.15
N GLY A 73 -20.41 -8.88 -10.14
CA GLY A 73 -21.85 -8.86 -10.42
C GLY A 73 -22.46 -7.46 -10.32
N PRO A 74 -23.80 -7.34 -10.22
CA PRO A 74 -24.47 -6.06 -9.98
C PRO A 74 -24.05 -5.44 -8.64
N TYR A 75 -23.71 -4.15 -8.63
CA TYR A 75 -23.22 -3.47 -7.42
C TYR A 75 -24.29 -3.32 -6.32
N ASP A 76 -25.56 -3.17 -6.72
CA ASP A 76 -26.73 -3.02 -5.84
C ASP A 76 -27.25 -4.34 -5.26
N ALA A 77 -26.80 -5.47 -5.82
CA ALA A 77 -27.10 -6.83 -5.36
C ALA A 77 -25.81 -7.67 -5.37
N PRO A 78 -24.85 -7.36 -4.47
CA PRO A 78 -23.50 -7.90 -4.50
C PRO A 78 -23.40 -9.38 -4.16
#